data_AF-A0AA36DMQ6-F1
#
_entry.id   AF-A0AA36DMQ6-F1
#
_cell.length_a   1.000
_cell.length_b   1.000
_cell.length_c   1.000
_cell.angle_alpha   90.00
_cell.angle_beta   90.00
_cell.angle_gamma   90.00
#
_symmetry.space_group_name_H-M   'P 1'
#
loop_
_entity.id
_entity.type
_entity.pdbx_description
1 polymer ?
#
loop_
_entity_poly.entity_id
_entity_poly.type
_entity_poly.pdbx_seq_one_letter_code
_entity_poly.pdbx_strand_id
1 'polypeptide(L)'
;VEIPELLVRFSFNDTEPCYQNSARVFRFIFQQLTEPPQQIQNYAIRYHRKAGREKQLQNLPAAVEVTLQDFALDLIGLGDPQLRLGKRAANERTRFYIELGENEKERQKKLDELLADFDLYKSEILKGMQLALRDIRYYEYDIEKKTVAVTREKKKNSTRN
;
A
#
# COMPACT_ATOMS: atom_id res chain seq x y z
N VAL A 1 -1.64 -17.41 -8.38
CA VAL A 1 -0.59 -16.41 -8.70
C VAL A 1 0.64 -16.82 -7.94
N GLU A 2 1.76 -17.04 -8.63
CA GLU A 2 3.00 -17.40 -7.95
C GLU A 2 3.70 -16.13 -7.43
N ILE A 3 4.25 -16.19 -6.21
CA ILE A 3 4.94 -15.08 -5.54
C ILE A 3 6.02 -14.40 -6.43
N PRO A 4 6.81 -15.14 -7.26
CA PRO A 4 7.78 -14.52 -8.17
C PRO A 4 7.18 -13.54 -9.18
N GLU A 5 5.98 -13.81 -9.70
CA GLU A 5 5.31 -12.91 -10.63
C GLU A 5 4.87 -11.61 -9.93
N LEU A 6 4.47 -11.72 -8.65
CA LEU A 6 4.18 -10.57 -7.81
C LEU A 6 5.43 -9.72 -7.58
N LEU A 7 6.58 -10.36 -7.31
CA LEU A 7 7.88 -9.69 -7.09
C LEU A 7 8.37 -8.95 -8.34
N VAL A 8 8.20 -9.52 -9.54
CA VAL A 8 8.51 -8.83 -10.80
C VAL A 8 7.64 -7.57 -10.97
N ARG A 9 6.36 -7.64 -10.59
CA ARG A 9 5.44 -6.48 -10.61
C ARG A 9 5.70 -5.49 -9.48
N PHE A 10 6.28 -5.95 -8.38
CA PHE A 10 6.75 -5.15 -7.25
C PHE A 10 8.11 -4.52 -7.49
N SER A 11 8.84 -4.88 -8.56
CA SER A 11 10.13 -4.27 -8.89
C SER A 11 9.94 -2.76 -8.91
N PHE A 12 10.44 -2.10 -7.86
CA PHE A 12 10.38 -0.66 -7.75
C PHE A 12 11.19 -0.11 -8.91
N ASN A 13 10.50 0.55 -9.84
CA ASN A 13 11.22 1.35 -10.82
C ASN A 13 11.78 2.53 -10.04
N ASP A 14 13.11 2.64 -9.93
CA ASP A 14 13.80 3.71 -9.19
C ASP A 14 13.47 5.11 -9.73
N THR A 15 12.88 5.19 -10.92
CA THR A 15 12.46 6.46 -11.54
C THR A 15 11.06 6.91 -11.10
N GLU A 16 10.27 6.08 -10.43
CA GLU A 16 8.91 6.41 -9.99
C GLU A 16 8.78 6.53 -8.46
N PRO A 17 7.93 7.45 -7.97
CA PRO A 17 7.63 7.54 -6.54
C PRO A 17 7.11 6.21 -5.96
N CYS A 18 7.49 5.88 -4.73
CA CYS A 18 7.13 4.64 -4.05
C CYS A 18 5.60 4.35 -4.07
N TYR A 19 4.76 5.38 -3.89
CA TYR A 19 3.30 5.20 -3.96
C TYR A 19 2.80 4.71 -5.33
N GLN A 20 3.47 5.04 -6.45
CA GLN A 20 3.07 4.59 -7.79
C GLN A 20 3.41 3.12 -8.01
N ASN A 21 4.60 2.70 -7.57
CA ASN A 21 5.02 1.30 -7.56
C ASN A 21 4.08 0.46 -6.67
N SER A 22 3.80 0.94 -5.47
CA SER A 22 2.82 0.33 -4.55
C SER A 22 1.45 0.20 -5.21
N ALA A 23 0.97 1.24 -5.90
CA ALA A 23 -0.34 1.21 -6.56
C ALA A 23 -0.43 0.15 -7.66
N ARG A 24 0.64 -0.12 -8.42
CA ARG A 24 0.64 -1.17 -9.47
C ARG A 24 0.28 -2.52 -8.89
N VAL A 25 0.89 -2.87 -7.76
CA VAL A 25 0.65 -4.15 -7.14
C VAL A 25 -0.73 -4.18 -6.50
N PHE A 26 -1.10 -3.13 -5.77
CA PHE A 26 -2.41 -3.09 -5.16
C PHE A 26 -3.53 -3.16 -6.20
N ARG A 27 -3.36 -2.61 -7.41
CA ARG A 27 -4.35 -2.80 -8.49
C ARG A 27 -4.55 -4.28 -8.81
N PHE A 28 -3.45 -5.04 -8.90
CA PHE A 28 -3.52 -6.47 -9.15
C PHE A 28 -4.18 -7.23 -7.99
N ILE A 29 -3.78 -6.95 -6.74
CA ILE A 29 -4.34 -7.61 -5.56
C ILE A 29 -5.84 -7.32 -5.43
N PHE A 30 -6.25 -6.05 -5.54
CA PHE A 30 -7.64 -5.63 -5.43
C PHE A 30 -8.55 -6.28 -6.48
N GLN A 31 -8.05 -6.51 -7.70
CA GLN A 31 -8.81 -7.24 -8.73
C GLN A 31 -9.10 -8.70 -8.37
N GLN A 32 -8.33 -9.29 -7.45
CA GLN A 32 -8.48 -10.69 -7.02
C GLN A 32 -9.14 -10.82 -5.64
N LEU A 33 -9.37 -9.72 -4.92
CA LEU A 33 -9.83 -9.73 -3.53
C LEU A 33 -11.33 -9.98 -3.36
N THR A 34 -12.13 -9.82 -4.40
CA THR A 34 -13.58 -9.98 -4.34
C THR A 34 -14.11 -10.87 -5.45
N GLU A 35 -15.19 -11.59 -5.16
CA GLU A 35 -15.94 -12.37 -6.14
C GLU A 35 -17.42 -11.90 -6.16
N PRO A 36 -17.91 -11.28 -7.25
CA PRO A 36 -17.19 -10.97 -8.49
C PRO A 36 -16.20 -9.77 -8.34
N PRO A 37 -15.19 -9.64 -9.22
CA PRO A 37 -14.13 -8.63 -9.10
C PRO A 37 -14.60 -7.18 -9.04
N GLN A 38 -15.77 -6.86 -9.59
CA GLN A 38 -16.37 -5.52 -9.60
C GLN A 38 -16.71 -5.03 -8.19
N GLN A 39 -16.95 -5.93 -7.24
CA GLN A 39 -17.33 -5.54 -5.88
C GLN A 39 -16.27 -4.64 -5.22
N ILE A 40 -14.99 -4.82 -5.58
CA ILE A 40 -13.91 -3.99 -5.04
C ILE A 40 -14.07 -2.49 -5.36
N GLN A 41 -14.80 -2.14 -6.43
CA GLN A 41 -15.07 -0.76 -6.84
C GLN A 41 -15.90 0.01 -5.80
N ASN A 42 -16.62 -0.70 -4.93
CA ASN A 42 -17.45 -0.09 -3.87
C ASN A 42 -16.66 0.30 -2.62
N TYR A 43 -15.36 0.00 -2.56
CA TYR A 43 -14.51 0.26 -1.39
C TYR A 43 -13.56 1.45 -1.56
N ALA A 44 -13.17 2.04 -0.43
CA ALA A 44 -12.20 3.11 -0.32
C ALA A 44 -11.38 3.00 0.97
N ILE A 45 -10.20 3.61 0.98
CA ILE A 45 -9.37 3.79 2.17
C ILE A 45 -9.31 5.28 2.50
N ARG A 46 -9.59 5.66 3.75
CA ARG A 46 -9.72 7.08 4.16
C ARG A 46 -8.77 7.42 5.31
N TYR A 47 -7.79 8.30 5.03
CA TYR A 47 -6.72 8.69 5.96
C TYR A 47 -7.21 9.26 7.31
N HIS A 48 -8.40 9.87 7.36
CA HIS A 48 -8.94 10.49 8.58
C HIS A 48 -10.38 10.08 8.95
N ARG A 49 -10.95 9.04 8.34
CA ARG A 49 -12.40 8.70 8.43
C ARG A 49 -13.38 9.86 8.14
N LYS A 50 -12.90 11.09 7.89
CA LYS A 50 -13.71 12.24 7.50
C LYS A 50 -14.25 11.99 6.09
N ALA A 51 -15.57 12.08 6.00
CA ALA A 51 -16.41 11.86 4.83
C ALA A 51 -16.15 12.93 3.76
N GLY A 52 -15.02 12.83 3.07
CA GLY A 52 -14.69 13.67 1.93
C GLY A 52 -14.55 12.82 0.68
N ARG A 53 -15.48 13.03 -0.26
CA ARG A 53 -15.57 12.46 -1.62
C ARG A 53 -16.19 11.05 -1.64
N GLU A 54 -17.46 11.00 -2.02
CA GLU A 54 -18.32 9.81 -2.21
C GLU A 54 -18.77 9.08 -0.93
N LYS A 55 -19.92 9.52 -0.39
CA LYS A 55 -20.60 8.89 0.76
C LYS A 55 -21.03 7.43 0.49
N GLN A 56 -21.14 7.03 -0.77
CA GLN A 56 -21.60 5.72 -1.19
C GLN A 56 -20.51 4.64 -1.06
N LEU A 57 -19.23 5.03 -1.05
CA LEU A 57 -18.12 4.08 -0.91
C LEU A 57 -18.01 3.60 0.55
N GLN A 58 -17.89 2.29 0.69
CA GLN A 58 -17.63 1.63 1.96
C GLN A 58 -16.14 1.75 2.30
N ASN A 59 -15.81 1.80 3.59
CA ASN A 59 -14.42 1.66 3.99
C ASN A 59 -13.98 0.21 3.75
N LEU A 60 -12.77 0.02 3.24
CA LEU A 60 -12.16 -1.31 3.23
C LEU A 60 -12.14 -1.87 4.66
N PRO A 61 -12.47 -3.15 4.89
CA PRO A 61 -12.41 -3.73 6.23
C PRO A 61 -11.04 -3.50 6.85
N ALA A 62 -11.01 -3.01 8.10
CA ALA A 62 -9.76 -2.58 8.74
C ALA A 62 -8.71 -3.70 8.81
N ALA A 63 -9.14 -4.96 9.01
CA ALA A 63 -8.24 -6.10 9.00
C ALA A 63 -7.55 -6.28 7.62
N VAL A 64 -8.31 -6.13 6.53
CA VAL A 64 -7.75 -6.22 5.16
C VAL A 64 -6.81 -5.06 4.90
N GLU A 65 -7.16 -3.84 5.30
CA GLU A 65 -6.28 -2.66 5.14
C GLU A 65 -4.93 -2.87 5.87
N VAL A 66 -4.97 -3.31 7.13
CA VAL A 66 -3.77 -3.58 7.93
C VAL A 66 -2.94 -4.71 7.32
N THR A 67 -3.57 -5.84 6.96
CA THR A 67 -2.85 -6.98 6.36
C THR A 67 -2.15 -6.60 5.06
N LEU A 68 -2.79 -5.80 4.20
CA LEU A 68 -2.19 -5.36 2.94
C LEU A 68 -1.05 -4.35 3.14
N GLN A 69 -1.18 -3.47 4.14
CA GLN A 69 -0.11 -2.55 4.52
C GLN A 69 1.10 -3.32 5.06
N ASP A 70 0.87 -4.29 5.94
CA ASP A 70 1.92 -5.12 6.55
C ASP A 70 2.64 -5.94 5.50
N PHE A 71 1.89 -6.58 4.61
CA PHE A 71 2.44 -7.31 3.48
C PHE A 71 3.36 -6.44 2.61
N ALA A 72 2.96 -5.19 2.32
CA ALA A 72 3.80 -4.29 1.54
C ALA A 72 5.04 -3.81 2.30
N LEU A 73 4.96 -3.65 3.63
CA LEU A 73 6.11 -3.34 4.48
C LEU A 73 7.09 -4.52 4.57
N ASP A 74 6.60 -5.75 4.68
CA ASP A 74 7.41 -6.98 4.64
C ASP A 74 8.23 -7.06 3.36
N LEU A 75 7.61 -6.75 2.22
CA LEU A 75 8.25 -6.81 0.91
C LEU A 75 9.41 -5.82 0.72
N ILE A 76 9.41 -4.72 1.46
CA ILE A 76 10.50 -3.72 1.44
C ILE A 76 11.44 -3.85 2.65
N GLY A 77 11.29 -4.90 3.46
CA GLY A 77 12.14 -5.17 4.61
C GLY A 77 11.84 -4.34 5.86
N LEU A 78 10.67 -3.68 5.91
CA LEU A 78 10.21 -2.83 7.02
C LEU A 78 9.04 -3.45 7.81
N GLY A 79 8.87 -4.77 7.69
CA GLY A 79 7.80 -5.52 8.34
C GLY A 79 8.06 -5.95 9.79
N ASP A 80 9.27 -5.69 10.34
CA ASP A 80 9.60 -6.11 11.70
C ASP A 80 8.63 -5.47 12.73
N PRO A 81 7.93 -6.27 13.55
CA PRO A 81 7.01 -5.75 14.57
C PRO A 81 7.63 -4.74 15.53
N GLN A 82 8.95 -4.78 15.72
CA GLN A 82 9.68 -3.91 16.63
C GLN A 82 9.78 -2.47 16.12
N LEU A 83 9.65 -2.25 14.80
CA LEU A 83 9.50 -0.92 14.24
C LEU A 83 8.22 -0.24 14.74
N ARG A 84 7.17 -1.01 15.09
CA ARG A 84 5.95 -0.48 15.70
C ARG A 84 6.12 -0.08 17.16
N LEU A 85 7.08 -0.68 17.86
CA LEU A 85 7.45 -0.28 19.21
C LEU A 85 8.17 1.07 19.22
N GLY A 86 8.72 1.48 18.07
CA GLY A 86 9.42 2.74 17.91
C GLY A 86 10.65 2.79 18.82
N LYS A 87 10.83 3.92 19.50
CA LYS A 87 11.94 4.12 20.45
C LYS A 87 11.89 3.19 21.67
N ARG A 88 10.77 2.49 21.92
CA ARG A 88 10.70 1.51 23.02
C ARG A 88 11.61 0.30 22.78
N ALA A 89 11.85 -0.07 21.51
CA ALA A 89 12.75 -1.17 21.17
C ALA A 89 14.18 -0.96 21.73
N ALA A 90 14.66 0.30 21.73
CA ALA A 90 15.94 0.67 22.33
C ALA A 90 15.93 0.50 23.86
N ASN A 91 14.86 0.95 24.52
CA ASN A 91 14.71 0.86 25.98
C ASN A 91 14.70 -0.59 26.47
N GLU A 92 14.05 -1.47 25.71
CA GLU A 92 13.93 -2.89 26.02
C GLU A 92 15.17 -3.71 25.60
N ARG A 93 16.16 -3.07 24.95
CA ARG A 93 17.38 -3.70 24.40
C ARG A 93 17.08 -5.02 23.69
N THR A 94 16.05 -4.98 22.85
CA THR A 94 15.62 -6.16 22.12
C THR A 94 16.74 -6.71 21.23
N ARG A 95 16.65 -7.99 20.86
CA ARG A 95 17.63 -8.61 19.95
C ARG A 95 17.80 -7.81 18.65
N PHE A 96 16.69 -7.35 18.07
CA PHE A 96 16.70 -6.46 16.91
C PHE A 96 17.54 -5.22 17.15
N TYR A 97 17.32 -4.50 18.27
CA TYR A 97 18.09 -3.30 18.57
C TYR A 97 19.58 -3.57 18.72
N ILE A 98 19.94 -4.68 19.37
CA ILE A 98 21.34 -5.11 19.52
C ILE A 98 21.99 -5.43 18.17
N GLU A 99 21.25 -6.04 17.25
CA GLU A 99 21.71 -6.38 15.90
C GLU A 99 21.83 -5.16 14.95
N LEU A 100 21.35 -3.98 15.35
CA LEU A 100 21.47 -2.76 14.53
C LEU A 100 22.90 -2.21 14.44
N GLY A 101 23.78 -2.49 15.41
CA GLY A 101 25.14 -1.96 15.42
C GLY A 101 25.99 -2.45 16.58
N GLU A 102 27.29 -2.16 16.53
CA GLU A 102 28.25 -2.67 17.51
C GLU A 102 28.19 -1.86 18.82
N ASN A 103 27.89 -0.57 18.71
CA ASN A 103 27.81 0.37 19.82
C ASN A 103 26.47 1.12 19.87
N GLU A 104 26.19 1.75 21.01
CA GLU A 104 24.92 2.46 21.26
C GLU A 104 24.65 3.58 20.25
N LYS A 105 25.70 4.29 19.83
CA LYS A 105 25.57 5.40 18.87
C LYS A 105 25.13 4.90 17.49
N GLU A 106 25.74 3.81 17.02
CA GLU A 106 25.35 3.16 15.76
C GLU A 106 23.94 2.59 15.81
N ARG A 107 23.59 1.87 16.90
CA ARG A 107 22.26 1.30 17.08
C ARG A 107 21.18 2.36 17.08
N GLN A 108 21.40 3.44 17.83
CA GLN A 108 20.43 4.53 17.92
C GLN A 108 20.27 5.23 16.57
N LYS A 109 21.38 5.54 15.88
CA LYS A 109 21.34 6.15 14.55
C LYS A 109 20.56 5.29 13.55
N LYS A 110 20.86 3.99 13.48
CA LYS A 110 20.20 3.08 12.55
C LYS A 110 18.73 2.85 12.92
N LEU A 111 18.39 2.83 14.21
CA LEU A 111 17.01 2.79 14.65
C LEU A 111 16.25 4.03 14.19
N ASP A 112 16.82 5.22 14.38
CA ASP A 112 16.17 6.47 13.97
C ASP A 112 15.99 6.54 12.43
N GLU A 113 16.97 6.05 11.65
CA GLU A 113 16.85 5.90 10.18
C GLU A 113 15.71 4.94 9.81
N LEU A 114 15.67 3.74 10.40
CA LEU A 114 14.63 2.75 10.14
C LEU A 114 13.23 3.24 10.52
N LEU A 115 13.10 3.99 11.62
CA LEU A 115 11.82 4.56 12.04
C LEU A 115 11.36 5.68 11.10
N ALA A 116 12.28 6.52 10.63
CA ALA A 116 11.97 7.54 9.63
C ALA A 116 11.51 6.89 8.30
N ASP A 117 12.21 5.86 7.84
CA ASP A 117 11.84 5.08 6.66
C ASP A 117 10.49 4.40 6.86
N PHE A 118 10.29 3.72 8.00
CA PHE A 118 9.02 3.08 8.34
C PHE A 118 7.83 4.03 8.24
N ASP A 119 7.92 5.22 8.85
CA ASP A 119 6.84 6.21 8.81
C ASP A 119 6.61 6.75 7.39
N LEU A 120 7.69 7.02 6.65
CA LEU A 120 7.64 7.47 5.26
C LEU A 120 6.94 6.43 4.37
N TYR A 121 7.47 5.21 4.33
CA TYR A 121 6.98 4.14 3.45
C TYR A 121 5.58 3.68 3.83
N LYS A 122 5.24 3.64 5.12
CA LYS A 122 3.88 3.36 5.58
C LYS A 122 2.88 4.36 4.98
N SER A 123 3.24 5.64 4.92
CA SER A 123 2.39 6.68 4.32
C SER A 123 2.31 6.55 2.79
N GLU A 124 3.41 6.20 2.13
CA GLU A 124 3.48 6.02 0.67
C GLU A 124 2.71 4.78 0.20
N ILE A 125 2.81 3.68 0.93
CA ILE A 125 2.03 2.45 0.72
C ILE A 125 0.54 2.77 0.81
N LEU A 126 0.11 3.49 1.85
CA LEU A 126 -1.29 3.87 2.03
C LEU A 126 -1.80 4.74 0.89
N LYS A 127 -1.01 5.72 0.41
CA LYS A 127 -1.32 6.50 -0.78
C LYS A 127 -1.42 5.61 -2.03
N GLY A 128 -0.54 4.62 -2.15
CA GLY A 128 -0.56 3.63 -3.22
C GLY A 128 -1.85 2.80 -3.24
N MET A 129 -2.30 2.33 -2.08
CA MET A 129 -3.57 1.60 -1.94
C MET A 129 -4.76 2.48 -2.34
N GLN A 130 -4.79 3.74 -1.90
CA GLN A 130 -5.83 4.71 -2.27
C GLN A 130 -5.86 4.98 -3.78
N LEU A 131 -4.68 5.16 -4.37
CA LEU A 131 -4.52 5.35 -5.81
C LEU A 131 -5.02 4.13 -6.59
N ALA A 132 -4.66 2.93 -6.17
CA ALA A 132 -5.09 1.69 -6.81
C ALA A 132 -6.62 1.52 -6.78
N LEU A 133 -7.26 1.73 -5.62
CA LEU A 133 -8.72 1.69 -5.50
C LEU A 133 -9.40 2.75 -6.39
N ARG A 134 -8.83 3.95 -6.46
CA ARG A 134 -9.34 5.00 -7.36
C ARG A 134 -9.28 4.57 -8.82
N ASP A 135 -8.17 3.98 -9.24
CA ASP A 135 -7.98 3.61 -10.64
C ASP A 135 -8.90 2.43 -11.03
N ILE A 136 -9.05 1.43 -10.15
CA ILE A 136 -9.92 0.27 -10.40
C ILE A 136 -11.39 0.65 -10.54
N ARG A 137 -11.85 1.73 -9.90
CA ARG A 137 -13.22 2.22 -10.08
C ARG A 137 -13.55 2.58 -11.53
N TYR A 138 -12.55 2.89 -12.35
CA TYR A 138 -12.74 3.19 -13.77
C TYR A 138 -12.47 1.99 -14.68
N TYR A 139 -12.21 0.81 -14.12
CA TYR A 139 -11.97 -0.39 -14.91
C TYR A 139 -13.29 -1.00 -15.36
N GLU A 140 -13.34 -1.38 -16.63
CA GLU A 140 -14.42 -2.20 -17.17
C GLU A 140 -14.02 -3.67 -17.00
N TYR A 141 -14.93 -4.47 -16.47
CA TYR A 141 -14.69 -5.88 -16.22
C TYR A 141 -15.47 -6.71 -17.22
N ASP A 142 -14.74 -7.47 -18.03
CA ASP A 142 -15.33 -8.46 -18.92
C ASP A 142 -15.65 -9.72 -18.10
N ILE A 143 -16.95 -9.94 -17.86
CA ILE A 143 -17.47 -11.04 -17.04
C ILE A 143 -17.15 -12.40 -17.69
N GLU A 144 -17.10 -12.46 -19.03
CA GLU A 144 -16.91 -13.71 -19.77
C GLU A 144 -15.44 -14.15 -19.78
N LYS A 145 -14.52 -13.19 -19.87
CA LYS A 145 -13.08 -13.47 -19.94
C LYS A 145 -12.39 -13.49 -18.57
N LYS A 146 -13.06 -13.04 -17.50
CA LYS A 146 -12.43 -12.74 -16.20
C LYS A 146 -11.24 -11.78 -16.32
N THR A 147 -11.23 -10.94 -17.36
CA THR A 147 -10.14 -10.00 -17.67
C THR A 147 -10.62 -8.56 -17.55
N VAL A 148 -9.69 -7.68 -17.23
CA VAL A 148 -9.95 -6.25 -17.08
C VAL A 148 -9.68 -5.55 -18.41
N ALA A 149 -10.67 -4.84 -18.95
CA ALA A 149 -10.47 -3.87 -20.01
C ALA A 149 -10.03 -2.55 -19.36
N VAL A 150 -8.74 -2.20 -19.49
CA VAL A 150 -8.22 -0.93 -18.96
C VAL A 150 -8.58 0.20 -19.93
N THR A 151 -9.76 0.78 -19.77
CA THR A 151 -10.18 1.94 -20.58
C THR A 151 -9.54 3.22 -20.00
N ARG A 152 -8.40 3.65 -20.54
CA ARG A 152 -7.84 4.99 -20.28
C ARG A 152 -8.53 6.04 -21.16
N GLU A 153 -9.82 6.25 -21.00
CA GLU A 153 -10.46 7.43 -21.59
C GLU A 153 -10.61 8.53 -20.53
N LYS A 154 -9.68 9.49 -20.58
CA LYS A 154 -9.88 10.79 -19.95
C LYS A 154 -11.10 11.45 -20.62
N LYS A 155 -12.28 11.40 -19.99
CA LYS A 155 -13.34 12.37 -20.28
C LYS A 155 -12.80 13.77 -19.94
N LYS A 156 -12.24 14.45 -20.94
CA LYS A 156 -12.10 15.91 -20.96
C LYS A 156 -13.52 16.45 -20.85
N ASN A 157 -13.93 16.87 -19.66
CA ASN A 157 -15.21 17.55 -19.50
C ASN A 157 -15.16 18.87 -20.29
N SER A 158 -15.85 18.84 -21.42
CA SER A 158 -16.59 19.96 -21.98
C SER A 158 -17.52 20.50 -20.90
N THR A 159 -17.19 21.68 -20.38
CA THR A 159 -18.16 22.62 -19.79
C THR A 159 -17.53 24.01 -19.84
N ARG A 160 -17.74 24.70 -20.96
CA ARG A 160 -17.88 26.15 -21.03
C ARG A 160 -19.06 26.42 -21.95
N ASN A 161 -20.24 26.47 -21.35
CA ASN A 161 -21.31 27.35 -21.78
C ASN A 161 -21.41 28.44 -20.73
#